data_AF-A0AAW9HEX6-F1
#
_entry.id   AF-A0AAW9HEX6-F1
#
_cell.length_a   1.000
_cell.length_b   1.000
_cell.length_c   1.000
_cell.angle_alpha   90.00
_cell.angle_beta   90.00
_cell.angle_gamma   90.00
#
_symmetry.space_group_name_H-M   'P 1'
#
loop_
_entity.id
_entity.type
_entity.pdbx_description
1 polymer ?
#
loop_
_entity_poly.entity_id
_entity_poly.type
_entity_poly.pdbx_seq_one_letter_code
_entity_poly.pdbx_strand_id
1 'polypeptide(L)'
;MFKSYSEYPFNSIIDEYPDAKALNLVTTLVEKWQRALIAFYVPKANRVKEHDAVGSGFLIKTNGVHKILTASHVLDHLQLNNCYFTLNNVRFPLTQSLAKRDSTRDCAEIMPTLEIIMHKETFIYFTDERRDDLEPTSSMIISGYPSSKNGLHVDKPDAVQHVCCLLFNHFEYHKDTDDLYFHFDSRKKMVHPSMFEPRSVGQSLPLSKRHEWCTRASDHEKHQY
;
A
#
# COMPACT_ATOMS: atom_id res chain seq x y z
N MET A 1 22.20 -8.12 23.04
CA MET A 1 21.42 -8.97 22.12
C MET A 1 21.74 -8.47 20.71
N PHE A 2 22.52 -9.22 19.93
CA PHE A 2 22.80 -8.84 18.54
C PHE A 2 21.50 -9.01 17.76
N LYS A 3 20.96 -7.93 17.17
CA LYS A 3 19.81 -8.02 16.29
C LYS A 3 20.19 -8.92 15.10
N SER A 4 19.39 -9.95 14.81
CA SER A 4 19.62 -10.91 13.73
C SER A 4 19.21 -10.34 12.37
N TYR A 5 19.60 -9.09 12.08
CA TYR A 5 19.39 -8.54 10.75
C TYR A 5 20.29 -9.30 9.78
N SER A 6 19.67 -9.99 8.83
CA SER A 6 20.38 -10.38 7.62
C SER A 6 20.28 -9.22 6.64
N GLU A 7 21.42 -8.71 6.20
CA GLU A 7 21.47 -8.00 4.92
C GLU A 7 20.82 -8.94 3.89
N TYR A 8 19.83 -8.41 3.17
CA TYR A 8 19.15 -9.18 2.15
C TYR A 8 20.19 -9.50 1.05
N PRO A 9 20.42 -10.78 0.69
CA PRO A 9 21.64 -11.21 -0.01
C PRO A 9 21.65 -10.89 -1.51
N PHE A 10 20.85 -9.91 -1.94
CA PHE A 10 20.65 -9.57 -3.34
C PHE A 10 20.99 -8.11 -3.61
N ASN A 11 21.52 -7.85 -4.81
CA ASN A 11 21.89 -6.50 -5.22
C ASN A 11 20.64 -5.63 -5.45
N SER A 12 20.87 -4.32 -5.52
CA SER A 12 19.82 -3.39 -5.88
C SER A 12 19.54 -3.43 -7.39
N ILE A 13 18.33 -3.09 -7.81
CA ILE A 13 17.97 -2.98 -9.23
C ILE A 13 18.83 -1.92 -9.94
N ILE A 14 19.28 -0.90 -9.22
CA ILE A 14 20.16 0.14 -9.78
C ILE A 14 21.60 -0.34 -9.99
N ASP A 15 22.03 -1.38 -9.27
CA ASP A 15 23.36 -1.96 -9.44
C ASP A 15 23.36 -2.92 -10.64
N GLU A 16 22.28 -3.69 -10.81
CA GLU A 16 22.11 -4.63 -11.92
C GLU A 16 21.70 -3.94 -13.22
N TYR A 17 20.91 -2.86 -13.13
CA TYR A 17 20.43 -2.07 -14.26
C TYR A 17 20.70 -0.57 -14.04
N PRO A 18 21.95 -0.11 -14.25
CA PRO A 18 22.34 1.29 -14.03
C PRO A 18 21.53 2.29 -14.87
N ASP A 19 21.07 1.87 -16.06
CA ASP A 19 20.26 2.69 -16.95
C ASP A 19 18.76 2.71 -16.59
N ALA A 20 18.33 1.99 -15.54
CA ALA A 20 16.92 1.89 -15.15
C ALA A 20 16.26 3.27 -14.97
N LYS A 21 17.02 4.22 -14.41
CA LYS A 21 16.57 5.61 -14.23
C LYS A 21 16.43 6.36 -15.57
N ALA A 22 17.38 6.19 -16.49
CA ALA A 22 17.33 6.84 -17.80
C ALA A 22 16.16 6.32 -18.65
N LEU A 23 15.80 5.05 -18.46
CA LEU A 23 14.73 4.36 -19.17
C LEU A 23 13.34 4.52 -18.52
N ASN A 24 13.24 5.21 -17.38
CA ASN A 24 12.03 5.35 -16.60
C ASN A 24 11.33 4.00 -16.26
N LEU A 25 12.11 2.99 -15.89
CA LEU A 25 11.59 1.64 -15.66
C LEU A 25 10.61 1.58 -14.49
N VAL A 26 10.85 2.34 -13.42
CA VAL A 26 10.01 2.32 -12.21
C VAL A 26 8.65 2.96 -12.49
N THR A 27 8.62 4.09 -13.18
CA THR A 27 7.38 4.74 -13.64
C THR A 27 6.62 3.80 -14.55
N THR A 28 7.30 3.18 -15.51
CA THR A 28 6.65 2.23 -16.43
C THR A 28 6.03 1.05 -15.67
N LEU A 29 6.74 0.54 -14.66
CA LEU A 29 6.25 -0.55 -13.81
C LEU A 29 5.04 -0.11 -12.98
N VAL A 30 5.12 1.06 -12.34
CA VAL A 30 4.00 1.64 -11.57
C VAL A 30 2.79 1.89 -12.45
N GLU A 31 2.95 2.54 -13.61
CA GLU A 31 1.88 2.83 -14.56
C GLU A 31 1.22 1.55 -15.08
N LYS A 32 2.02 0.50 -15.31
CA LYS A 32 1.51 -0.82 -15.65
C LYS A 32 0.62 -1.36 -14.52
N TRP A 33 1.12 -1.38 -13.29
CA TRP A 33 0.45 -2.03 -12.16
C TRP A 33 -0.62 -1.18 -11.46
N GLN A 34 -0.68 0.14 -11.69
CA GLN A 34 -1.66 1.02 -11.04
C GLN A 34 -3.10 0.58 -11.30
N ARG A 35 -3.35 -0.04 -12.46
CA ARG A 35 -4.67 -0.53 -12.87
C ARG A 35 -5.16 -1.71 -12.02
N ALA A 36 -4.27 -2.37 -11.28
CA ALA A 36 -4.61 -3.39 -10.28
C ALA A 36 -4.76 -2.81 -8.87
N LEU A 37 -4.37 -1.55 -8.64
CA LEU A 37 -4.46 -0.89 -7.33
C LEU A 37 -5.85 -0.35 -7.08
N ILE A 38 -6.24 -0.38 -5.81
CA ILE A 38 -7.55 0.02 -5.32
C ILE A 38 -7.40 1.14 -4.29
N ALA A 39 -8.26 2.15 -4.38
CA ALA A 39 -8.44 3.15 -3.34
C ALA A 39 -9.82 2.97 -2.69
N PHE A 40 -9.86 2.98 -1.36
CA PHE A 40 -11.09 2.85 -0.58
C PHE A 40 -11.57 4.19 -0.07
N TYR A 41 -12.89 4.43 -0.14
CA TYR A 41 -13.50 5.70 0.16
C TYR A 41 -14.66 5.57 1.13
N VAL A 42 -14.69 6.49 2.09
CA VAL A 42 -15.80 6.65 3.04
C VAL A 42 -16.39 8.05 2.93
N PRO A 43 -17.70 8.22 3.19
CA PRO A 43 -18.28 9.55 3.31
C PRO A 43 -17.62 10.34 4.42
N LYS A 44 -17.30 11.60 4.16
CA LYS A 44 -16.73 12.49 5.17
C LYS A 44 -17.82 12.97 6.13
N ALA A 45 -17.50 12.98 7.42
CA ALA A 45 -18.44 13.38 8.46
C ALA A 45 -19.04 14.77 8.16
N ASN A 46 -20.37 14.87 8.21
CA ASN A 46 -21.14 16.09 7.95
C ASN A 46 -20.98 16.68 6.53
N ARG A 47 -20.42 15.95 5.56
CA ARG A 47 -20.25 16.41 4.17
C ARG A 47 -20.77 15.38 3.18
N VAL A 48 -22.00 15.58 2.72
CA VAL A 48 -22.73 14.65 1.83
C VAL A 48 -22.02 14.43 0.48
N LYS A 49 -21.21 15.40 0.04
CA LYS A 49 -20.53 15.37 -1.26
C LYS A 49 -19.05 15.05 -1.20
N GLU A 50 -18.47 14.88 -0.02
CA GLU A 50 -17.03 14.62 0.13
C GLU A 50 -16.79 13.21 0.65
N HIS A 51 -15.75 12.58 0.12
CA HIS A 51 -15.30 11.27 0.55
C HIS A 51 -13.81 11.32 0.87
N ASP A 52 -13.43 10.73 1.99
CA ASP A 52 -12.04 10.57 2.38
C ASP A 52 -11.53 9.22 1.88
N ALA A 53 -10.32 9.21 1.30
CA ALA A 53 -9.61 7.97 1.05
C ALA A 53 -9.09 7.41 2.38
N VAL A 54 -9.45 6.18 2.72
CA VAL A 54 -9.15 5.55 4.02
C VAL A 54 -8.12 4.43 3.94
N GLY A 55 -7.82 3.99 2.72
CA GLY A 55 -6.89 2.88 2.53
C GLY A 55 -6.63 2.59 1.06
N SER A 56 -5.64 1.75 0.85
CA SER A 56 -5.29 1.20 -0.45
C SER A 56 -5.33 -0.32 -0.39
N GLY A 57 -5.62 -0.92 -1.54
CA GLY A 57 -5.56 -2.37 -1.72
C GLY A 57 -5.17 -2.71 -3.15
N PHE A 58 -5.32 -3.97 -3.51
CA PHE A 58 -5.06 -4.41 -4.87
C PHE A 58 -5.88 -5.65 -5.23
N LEU A 59 -6.12 -5.82 -6.53
CA LEU A 59 -6.72 -7.02 -7.09
C LEU A 59 -5.66 -8.12 -7.22
N ILE A 60 -5.91 -9.29 -6.64
CA ILE A 60 -5.08 -10.48 -6.74
C ILE A 60 -5.92 -11.66 -7.23
N LYS A 61 -5.29 -12.61 -7.91
CA LYS A 61 -5.86 -13.93 -8.21
C LYS A 61 -5.05 -14.99 -7.51
N THR A 62 -5.71 -15.74 -6.61
CA THR A 62 -5.10 -16.84 -5.84
C THR A 62 -5.98 -18.09 -5.98
N ASN A 63 -5.37 -19.23 -6.26
CA ASN A 63 -6.10 -20.50 -6.51
C ASN A 63 -7.25 -20.36 -7.53
N GLY A 64 -7.04 -19.58 -8.60
CA GLY A 64 -8.05 -19.34 -9.63
C GLY A 64 -9.14 -18.31 -9.28
N VAL A 65 -9.18 -17.81 -8.05
CA VAL A 65 -10.22 -16.91 -7.54
C VAL A 65 -9.69 -15.48 -7.42
N HIS A 66 -10.42 -14.51 -7.97
CA HIS A 66 -10.09 -13.09 -7.79
C HIS A 66 -10.49 -12.62 -6.39
N LYS A 67 -9.63 -11.83 -5.76
CA LYS A 67 -9.80 -11.25 -4.43
C LYS A 67 -9.27 -9.83 -4.42
N ILE A 68 -9.84 -8.99 -3.58
CA ILE A 68 -9.24 -7.70 -3.23
C ILE A 68 -8.53 -7.88 -1.89
N LEU A 69 -7.23 -7.56 -1.83
CA LEU A 69 -6.47 -7.54 -0.59
C LEU A 69 -6.28 -6.11 -0.11
N THR A 70 -6.40 -5.92 1.20
CA THR A 70 -6.17 -4.66 1.90
C THR A 70 -5.77 -4.94 3.35
N ALA A 71 -5.34 -3.91 4.08
CA ALA A 71 -5.13 -4.05 5.51
C ALA A 71 -6.47 -4.23 6.27
N SER A 72 -6.46 -5.02 7.36
CA SER A 72 -7.68 -5.34 8.13
C SER A 72 -8.32 -4.10 8.72
N HIS A 73 -7.51 -3.18 9.27
CA HIS A 73 -8.00 -1.93 9.84
C HIS A 73 -8.73 -1.02 8.81
N VAL A 74 -8.43 -1.14 7.51
CA VAL A 74 -9.14 -0.38 6.46
C VAL A 74 -10.63 -0.74 6.49
N LEU A 75 -10.96 -2.00 6.74
CA LEU A 75 -12.35 -2.44 6.82
C LEU A 75 -13.10 -1.84 8.01
N ASP A 76 -12.42 -1.37 9.06
CA ASP A 76 -13.09 -0.73 10.21
C ASP A 76 -13.71 0.61 9.82
N HIS A 77 -13.12 1.28 8.83
CA HIS A 77 -13.68 2.50 8.24
C HIS A 77 -14.84 2.21 7.28
N LEU A 78 -14.92 1.01 6.72
CA LEU A 78 -15.82 0.66 5.62
C LEU A 78 -17.20 0.12 6.07
N GLN A 79 -17.54 0.23 7.35
CA GLN A 79 -18.79 -0.32 7.91
C GLN A 79 -20.03 0.58 7.70
N LEU A 80 -20.01 1.51 6.74
CA LEU A 80 -21.07 2.51 6.54
C LEU A 80 -21.69 2.44 5.14
N ASN A 81 -22.98 2.80 5.05
CA ASN A 81 -23.65 3.01 3.77
C ASN A 81 -22.94 4.11 2.95
N ASN A 82 -22.86 3.92 1.63
CA ASN A 82 -22.21 4.80 0.65
C ASN A 82 -20.67 4.76 0.62
N CYS A 83 -20.04 3.75 1.21
CA CYS A 83 -18.64 3.47 0.90
C CYS A 83 -18.49 2.93 -0.52
N TYR A 84 -17.37 3.23 -1.16
CA TYR A 84 -17.01 2.66 -2.46
C TYR A 84 -15.51 2.47 -2.53
N PHE A 85 -15.08 1.73 -3.54
CA PHE A 85 -13.69 1.72 -3.93
C PHE A 85 -13.59 2.00 -5.43
N THR A 86 -12.39 2.33 -5.87
CA THR A 86 -12.10 2.52 -7.29
C THR A 86 -11.09 1.51 -7.75
N LEU A 87 -11.31 0.93 -8.92
CA LEU A 87 -10.36 0.05 -9.60
C LEU A 87 -10.26 0.51 -11.05
N ASN A 88 -9.04 0.80 -11.52
CA ASN A 88 -8.80 1.29 -12.88
C ASN A 88 -9.69 2.50 -13.24
N ASN A 89 -9.82 3.47 -12.31
CA ASN A 89 -10.70 4.65 -12.40
C ASN A 89 -12.21 4.36 -12.49
N VAL A 90 -12.64 3.10 -12.35
CA VAL A 90 -14.06 2.74 -12.26
C VAL A 90 -14.46 2.66 -10.79
N ARG A 91 -15.58 3.29 -10.43
CA ARG A 91 -16.12 3.31 -9.07
C ARG A 91 -17.06 2.13 -8.85
N PHE A 92 -16.84 1.40 -7.77
CA PHE A 92 -17.65 0.26 -7.36
C PHE A 92 -18.22 0.48 -5.95
N PRO A 93 -19.54 0.39 -5.76
CA PRO A 93 -20.12 0.48 -4.43
C PRO A 93 -19.62 -0.68 -3.56
N LEU A 94 -19.24 -0.39 -2.33
CA LEU A 94 -18.95 -1.42 -1.36
C LEU A 94 -20.28 -1.84 -0.71
N THR A 95 -20.95 -2.81 -1.32
CA THR A 95 -22.12 -3.47 -0.72
C THR A 95 -21.68 -4.40 0.41
N GLN A 96 -22.59 -5.12 1.08
CA GLN A 96 -22.22 -6.20 2.01
C GLN A 96 -21.41 -7.28 1.26
N SER A 97 -20.11 -7.06 1.16
CA SER A 97 -19.15 -7.95 0.56
C SER A 97 -18.70 -8.94 1.63
N LEU A 98 -18.64 -10.22 1.27
CA LEU A 98 -18.02 -11.23 2.11
C LEU A 98 -16.54 -10.85 2.26
N ALA A 99 -16.18 -10.37 3.46
CA ALA A 99 -14.82 -10.05 3.84
C ALA A 99 -14.31 -11.08 4.84
N LYS A 100 -13.11 -11.63 4.58
CA LYS A 100 -12.38 -12.45 5.54
C LYS A 100 -11.29 -11.60 6.17
N ARG A 101 -11.28 -11.52 7.50
CA ARG A 101 -10.30 -10.74 8.26
C ARG A 101 -9.31 -11.64 8.97
N ASP A 102 -8.05 -11.24 8.93
CA ASP A 102 -6.98 -11.71 9.78
C ASP A 102 -6.41 -10.49 10.52
N SER A 103 -6.94 -10.21 11.71
CA SER A 103 -6.52 -9.05 12.51
C SER A 103 -5.12 -9.22 13.09
N THR A 104 -4.58 -10.44 13.17
CA THR A 104 -3.23 -10.70 13.67
C THR A 104 -2.18 -10.25 12.67
N ARG A 105 -2.42 -10.49 11.38
CA ARG A 105 -1.53 -10.06 10.27
C ARG A 105 -1.96 -8.74 9.62
N ASP A 106 -2.92 -8.04 10.22
CA ASP A 106 -3.58 -6.85 9.67
C ASP A 106 -3.93 -7.00 8.18
N CYS A 107 -4.55 -8.12 7.81
CA CYS A 107 -4.90 -8.44 6.43
C CYS A 107 -6.41 -8.71 6.30
N ALA A 108 -6.98 -8.27 5.19
CA ALA A 108 -8.35 -8.57 4.83
C ALA A 108 -8.50 -8.93 3.34
N GLU A 109 -9.30 -9.96 3.09
CA GLU A 109 -9.72 -10.36 1.75
C GLU A 109 -11.17 -9.94 1.52
N ILE A 110 -11.45 -9.15 0.50
CA ILE A 110 -12.80 -8.80 0.05
C ILE A 110 -13.08 -9.57 -1.25
N MET A 111 -14.17 -10.33 -1.29
CA MET A 111 -14.58 -11.01 -2.51
C MET A 111 -15.14 -10.00 -3.52
N PRO A 112 -14.66 -9.98 -4.78
CA PRO A 112 -15.19 -9.11 -5.81
C PRO A 112 -16.67 -9.39 -6.07
N THR A 113 -17.45 -8.34 -6.28
CA THR A 113 -18.84 -8.45 -6.74
C THR A 113 -18.90 -8.99 -8.18
N LEU A 114 -20.07 -9.47 -8.60
CA LEU A 114 -20.30 -9.89 -9.98
C LEU A 114 -19.99 -8.76 -10.97
N GLU A 115 -20.28 -7.52 -10.62
CA GLU A 115 -19.99 -6.33 -11.43
C GLU A 115 -18.49 -6.22 -11.76
N ILE A 116 -17.61 -6.37 -10.76
CA ILE A 116 -16.15 -6.37 -10.98
C ILE A 116 -15.74 -7.54 -11.87
N ILE A 117 -16.32 -8.73 -11.63
CA ILE A 117 -16.02 -9.93 -12.42
C ILE A 117 -16.46 -9.76 -13.88
N MET A 118 -17.57 -9.07 -14.14
CA MET A 118 -18.02 -8.77 -15.51
C MET A 118 -17.04 -7.87 -16.26
N HIS A 119 -16.29 -7.01 -15.55
CA HIS A 119 -15.23 -6.18 -16.12
C HIS A 119 -13.84 -6.84 -16.11
N LYS A 120 -13.72 -8.13 -15.72
CA LYS A 120 -12.42 -8.82 -15.54
C LYS A 120 -11.47 -8.73 -16.72
N GLU A 121 -11.98 -8.71 -17.96
CA GLU A 121 -11.14 -8.67 -19.17
C GLU A 121 -10.41 -7.33 -19.34
N THR A 122 -10.85 -6.30 -18.62
CA THR A 122 -10.25 -4.97 -18.62
C THR A 122 -9.29 -4.74 -17.44
N PHE A 123 -9.23 -5.67 -16.48
CA PHE A 123 -8.42 -5.54 -15.28
C PHE A 123 -7.17 -6.41 -15.35
N ILE A 124 -6.10 -5.87 -14.78
CA ILE A 124 -4.92 -6.63 -14.44
C ILE A 124 -4.96 -6.96 -12.95
N TYR A 125 -4.26 -8.01 -12.55
CA TYR A 125 -4.25 -8.50 -11.19
C TYR A 125 -2.86 -9.03 -10.84
N PHE A 126 -2.53 -8.97 -9.56
CA PHE A 126 -1.39 -9.68 -9.01
C PHE A 126 -1.70 -11.18 -8.90
N THR A 127 -0.65 -11.99 -8.80
CA THR A 127 -0.73 -13.43 -8.53
C THR A 127 0.13 -13.76 -7.32
N ASP A 128 -0.25 -14.77 -6.56
CA ASP A 128 0.60 -15.36 -5.51
C ASP A 128 1.56 -16.42 -6.06
N GLU A 129 1.49 -16.70 -7.36
CA GLU A 129 2.40 -17.60 -8.05
C GLU A 129 3.84 -17.11 -7.95
N ARG A 130 4.70 -17.97 -7.43
CA ARG A 130 6.14 -17.74 -7.38
C ARG A 130 6.69 -17.69 -8.81
N ARG A 131 7.47 -16.64 -9.11
CA ARG A 131 8.10 -16.42 -10.40
C ARG A 131 9.56 -16.87 -10.34
N ASP A 132 9.79 -18.15 -10.59
CA ASP A 132 11.15 -18.73 -10.63
C ASP A 132 11.97 -18.28 -11.85
N ASP A 133 11.32 -17.61 -12.80
CA ASP A 133 11.95 -16.98 -13.97
C ASP A 133 12.50 -15.57 -13.69
N LEU A 134 12.33 -15.05 -12.48
CA LEU A 134 12.80 -13.72 -12.09
C LEU A 134 13.91 -13.80 -11.04
N GLU A 135 14.91 -12.94 -11.19
CA GLU A 135 15.96 -12.77 -10.18
C GLU A 135 15.47 -11.84 -9.06
N PRO A 136 15.60 -12.25 -7.78
CA PRO A 136 15.26 -11.39 -6.65
C PRO A 136 16.26 -10.24 -6.51
N THR A 137 15.77 -9.06 -6.10
CA THR A 137 16.60 -7.87 -5.82
C THR A 137 16.30 -7.34 -4.43
N SER A 138 17.20 -6.53 -3.86
CA SER A 138 16.93 -5.77 -2.62
C SER A 138 16.13 -4.48 -2.86
N SER A 139 15.50 -4.34 -4.04
CA SER A 139 14.68 -3.19 -4.40
C SER A 139 13.19 -3.48 -4.24
N MET A 140 12.46 -2.51 -3.68
CA MET A 140 11.04 -2.62 -3.41
C MET A 140 10.30 -1.33 -3.75
N ILE A 141 9.12 -1.48 -4.35
CA ILE A 141 8.21 -0.37 -4.61
C ILE A 141 6.98 -0.51 -3.71
N ILE A 142 6.68 0.52 -2.93
CA ILE A 142 5.44 0.65 -2.17
C ILE A 142 4.56 1.66 -2.90
N SER A 143 3.38 1.24 -3.36
CA SER A 143 2.43 2.09 -4.09
C SER A 143 1.07 2.12 -3.41
N GLY A 144 0.42 3.28 -3.44
CA GLY A 144 -0.93 3.42 -2.90
C GLY A 144 -1.50 4.81 -3.08
N TYR A 145 -2.67 5.03 -2.49
CA TYR A 145 -3.46 6.25 -2.58
C TYR A 145 -3.53 6.91 -1.19
N PRO A 146 -2.58 7.78 -0.84
CA PRO A 146 -2.59 8.45 0.46
C PRO A 146 -3.80 9.38 0.61
N SER A 147 -4.41 9.36 1.79
CA SER A 147 -5.61 10.12 2.13
C SER A 147 -5.46 11.62 1.89
N SER A 148 -4.27 12.16 2.19
CA SER A 148 -3.93 13.57 2.04
C SER A 148 -4.01 14.12 0.61
N LYS A 149 -3.99 13.25 -0.41
CA LYS A 149 -4.02 13.64 -1.83
C LYS A 149 -5.24 13.14 -2.60
N ASN A 150 -5.95 12.15 -2.05
CA ASN A 150 -6.94 11.38 -2.80
C ASN A 150 -8.38 11.62 -2.36
N GLY A 151 -8.66 12.63 -1.54
CA GLY A 151 -10.05 13.00 -1.20
C GLY A 151 -10.88 13.30 -2.46
N LEU A 152 -12.13 12.81 -2.49
CA LEU A 152 -13.03 12.94 -3.64
C LEU A 152 -14.20 13.87 -3.32
N HIS A 153 -14.65 14.60 -4.34
CA HIS A 153 -15.87 15.40 -4.29
C HIS A 153 -16.84 14.90 -5.37
N VAL A 154 -18.11 14.68 -5.01
CA VAL A 154 -19.13 14.10 -5.92
C VAL A 154 -19.32 14.96 -7.18
N ASP A 155 -19.28 16.29 -7.05
CA ASP A 155 -19.39 17.21 -8.19
C ASP A 155 -18.11 17.28 -9.06
N LYS A 156 -17.06 16.53 -8.71
CA LYS A 156 -15.80 16.39 -9.48
C LYS A 156 -15.51 14.92 -9.75
N PRO A 157 -16.37 14.21 -10.51
CA PRO A 157 -16.22 12.78 -10.77
C PRO A 157 -14.94 12.46 -11.53
N ASP A 158 -14.43 13.40 -12.31
CA ASP A 158 -13.20 13.27 -13.11
C ASP A 158 -11.93 13.64 -12.31
N ALA A 159 -12.02 13.79 -10.99
CA ALA A 159 -10.85 14.05 -10.17
C ALA A 159 -9.86 12.88 -10.30
N VAL A 160 -8.69 13.17 -10.88
CA VAL A 160 -7.63 12.19 -11.11
C VAL A 160 -7.14 11.65 -9.78
N GLN A 161 -7.10 10.32 -9.65
CA GLN A 161 -6.51 9.68 -8.50
C GLN A 161 -4.98 9.83 -8.55
N HIS A 162 -4.39 10.22 -7.43
CA HIS A 162 -2.95 10.44 -7.31
C HIS A 162 -2.31 9.25 -6.61
N VAL A 163 -1.88 8.27 -7.40
CA VAL A 163 -1.00 7.20 -6.91
C VAL A 163 0.30 7.83 -6.40
N CYS A 164 0.69 7.46 -5.19
CA CYS A 164 1.99 7.77 -4.62
C CYS A 164 2.80 6.48 -4.59
N CYS A 165 4.05 6.57 -5.01
CA CYS A 165 4.99 5.45 -5.02
C CYS A 165 6.20 5.81 -4.18
N LEU A 166 6.76 4.82 -3.51
CA LEU A 166 8.03 4.88 -2.81
C LEU A 166 8.94 3.76 -3.32
N LEU A 167 10.10 4.08 -3.88
CA LEU A 167 11.14 3.12 -4.22
C LEU A 167 12.18 3.07 -3.12
N PHE A 168 12.50 1.86 -2.69
CA PHE A 168 13.62 1.55 -1.82
C PHE A 168 14.57 0.67 -2.61
N ASN A 169 15.85 1.01 -2.59
CA ASN A 169 16.90 0.25 -3.27
C ASN A 169 17.54 -0.80 -2.36
N HIS A 170 17.22 -0.74 -1.06
CA HIS A 170 17.68 -1.65 -0.03
C HIS A 170 16.65 -1.70 1.10
N PHE A 171 16.54 -2.85 1.76
CA PHE A 171 15.79 -3.06 3.00
C PHE A 171 16.48 -4.11 3.85
N GLU A 172 16.28 -4.04 5.16
CA GLU A 172 16.70 -5.11 6.08
C GLU A 172 15.52 -6.00 6.40
N TYR A 173 15.77 -7.30 6.54
CA TYR A 173 14.74 -8.26 6.93
C TYR A 173 15.07 -8.85 8.30
N HIS A 174 14.12 -8.76 9.23
CA HIS A 174 14.25 -9.29 10.57
C HIS A 174 13.54 -10.65 10.66
N LYS A 175 14.33 -11.73 10.63
CA LYS A 175 13.83 -13.10 10.51
C LYS A 175 12.91 -13.54 11.64
N ASP A 176 13.14 -13.04 12.86
CA ASP A 176 12.39 -13.49 14.03
C ASP A 176 10.99 -12.88 14.11
N THR A 177 10.78 -11.73 13.48
CA THR A 177 9.49 -11.01 13.50
C THR A 177 8.81 -10.94 12.14
N ASP A 178 9.48 -11.42 11.09
CA ASP A 178 9.02 -11.35 9.70
C ASP A 178 8.80 -9.89 9.22
N ASP A 179 9.57 -8.95 9.79
CA ASP A 179 9.46 -7.53 9.51
C ASP A 179 10.47 -7.06 8.46
N LEU A 180 10.02 -6.15 7.59
CA LEU A 180 10.86 -5.40 6.66
C LEU A 180 11.16 -4.01 7.24
N TYR A 181 12.44 -3.65 7.27
CA TYR A 181 12.92 -2.35 7.74
C TYR A 181 13.46 -1.53 6.57
N PHE A 182 12.88 -0.36 6.38
CA PHE A 182 13.29 0.61 5.37
C PHE A 182 13.97 1.79 6.06
N HIS A 183 15.24 2.00 5.79
CA HIS A 183 15.97 3.14 6.33
C HIS A 183 15.53 4.43 5.65
N PHE A 184 15.07 5.40 6.44
CA PHE A 184 14.60 6.70 5.96
C PHE A 184 15.18 7.85 6.79
N ASP A 185 15.88 8.80 6.15
CA ASP A 185 16.38 10.02 6.80
C ASP A 185 15.42 11.21 6.57
N SER A 186 14.57 11.44 7.57
CA SER A 186 13.58 12.53 7.56
C SER A 186 14.19 13.94 7.59
N ARG A 187 15.46 14.08 8.02
CA ARG A 187 16.11 15.39 8.21
C ARG A 187 16.60 16.02 6.91
N LYS A 188 16.85 15.21 5.88
CA LYS A 188 17.44 15.69 4.62
C LYS A 188 16.43 16.01 3.52
N LYS A 189 15.11 15.99 3.79
CA LYS A 189 14.08 15.87 2.72
C LYS A 189 14.45 14.77 1.71
N MET A 190 15.17 13.75 2.15
CA MET A 190 15.69 12.68 1.30
C MET A 190 14.66 11.57 1.18
N VAL A 191 13.54 11.92 0.54
CA VAL A 191 13.05 11.08 -0.54
C VAL A 191 13.93 11.52 -1.72
N HIS A 192 15.15 10.98 -1.85
CA HIS A 192 16.13 11.47 -2.84
C HIS A 192 15.43 11.51 -4.21
N PRO A 193 15.49 12.62 -4.98
CA PRO A 193 14.95 12.66 -6.33
C PRO A 193 15.58 11.63 -7.28
N SER A 194 16.65 10.94 -6.87
CA SER A 194 17.19 9.79 -7.60
C SER A 194 16.51 8.46 -7.28
N MET A 195 15.74 8.39 -6.18
CA MET A 195 14.83 7.28 -5.86
C MET A 195 13.50 7.38 -6.61
N PHE A 196 13.22 8.52 -7.27
CA PHE A 196 11.98 8.72 -8.02
C PHE A 196 12.28 9.26 -9.40
N GLU A 197 11.66 8.64 -10.39
CA GLU A 197 11.69 9.17 -11.75
C GLU A 197 10.79 10.40 -11.84
N PRO A 198 11.01 11.31 -12.81
CA PRO A 198 10.36 12.64 -12.85
C PRO A 198 8.83 12.63 -12.85
N ARG A 199 8.18 11.51 -13.21
CA ARG A 199 6.72 11.33 -13.19
C ARG A 199 6.18 10.66 -11.92
N SER A 200 7.04 10.12 -11.08
CA SER A 200 6.69 9.54 -9.79
C SER A 200 6.57 10.65 -8.75
N VAL A 201 5.36 10.98 -8.31
CA VAL A 201 5.12 12.11 -7.39
C VAL A 201 5.64 11.78 -5.99
N GLY A 202 6.90 12.12 -5.73
CA GLY A 202 7.48 12.13 -4.40
C GLY A 202 6.88 13.27 -3.57
N GLN A 203 5.99 12.95 -2.63
CA GLN A 203 5.85 13.81 -1.46
C GLN A 203 6.39 13.02 -0.27
N SER A 204 7.24 13.68 0.50
CA SER A 204 7.61 13.25 1.85
C SER A 204 6.37 12.75 2.59
N LEU A 205 6.47 11.56 3.20
CA LEU A 205 5.46 11.12 4.17
C LEU A 205 5.19 12.28 5.14
N PRO A 206 3.92 12.60 5.45
CA PRO A 206 3.63 13.63 6.43
C PRO A 206 4.42 13.30 7.69
N LEU A 207 5.17 14.29 8.22
CA LEU A 207 5.79 14.21 9.53
C LEU A 207 4.73 13.66 10.47
N SER A 208 4.94 12.47 11.03
CA SER A 208 4.11 12.04 12.15
C SER A 208 4.24 13.14 13.19
N LYS A 209 3.14 13.84 13.47
CA LYS A 209 3.08 14.66 14.67
C LYS A 209 3.38 13.68 15.79
N ARG A 210 4.54 13.85 16.45
CA ARG A 210 4.94 13.04 17.61
C ARG A 210 3.71 12.81 18.48
N HIS A 211 3.20 11.60 18.49
CA HIS A 211 2.45 11.07 19.61
C HIS A 211 3.33 9.94 20.11
N GLU A 212 4.07 10.28 21.16
CA GLU A 212 4.82 9.33 21.97
C GLU A 212 3.82 8.27 22.46
N TRP A 213 3.91 7.09 21.88
CA TRP A 213 3.39 5.87 22.50
C TRP A 213 4.57 4.92 22.62
N CYS A 214 5.38 5.16 23.65
CA CYS A 214 6.30 4.17 24.18
C CYS A 214 5.62 3.56 25.42
N THR A 215 4.99 2.40 25.26
CA THR A 215 4.49 1.63 26.40
C THR A 215 4.63 0.14 26.15
N ARG A 216 5.77 -0.44 26.59
CA ARG A 216 5.86 -1.28 27.81
C ARG A 216 7.04 -2.25 27.74
N ALA A 217 7.83 -2.26 28.81
CA ALA A 217 8.29 -3.45 29.53
C ALA A 217 8.75 -2.93 30.91
N SER A 218 7.87 -3.03 31.91
CA SER A 218 7.96 -4.01 33.02
C SER A 218 9.12 -3.73 33.97
N ASP A 219 8.79 -3.37 35.21
CA ASP A 219 9.42 -4.02 36.35
C ASP A 219 8.48 -4.04 37.56
N HIS A 220 8.56 -5.18 38.23
CA HIS A 220 7.81 -5.60 39.40
C HIS A 220 8.32 -4.93 40.68
N GLU A 221 7.40 -4.85 41.64
CA GLU A 221 7.59 -5.14 43.08
C GLU A 221 7.92 -4.04 44.13
N LYS A 222 7.15 -4.16 45.23
CA LYS A 222 7.34 -3.72 46.65
C LYS A 222 7.02 -2.24 46.94
N HIS A 223 6.21 -1.86 47.92
CA HIS A 223 5.96 -2.42 49.25
C HIS A 223 4.49 -2.23 49.71
N GLN A 224 3.98 -3.24 50.43
CA GLN A 224 2.96 -3.09 51.46
C GLN A 224 3.64 -2.78 52.81
N TYR A 225 2.96 -1.94 53.58
CA TYR A 225 3.22 -1.42 54.94
C TYR A 225 4.34 -0.38 55.11
#